data_AF-A0A358M989-F1
#
_entry.id   AF-A0A358M989-F1
#
_cell.length_a   1.000
_cell.length_b   1.000
_cell.length_c   1.000
_cell.angle_alpha   90.00
_cell.angle_beta   90.00
_cell.angle_gamma   90.00
#
_symmetry.space_group_name_H-M   'P 1'
#
loop_
_entity.id
_entity.type
_entity.pdbx_description
1 polymer ?
#
loop_
_entity_poly.entity_id
_entity_poly.type
_entity_poly.pdbx_seq_one_letter_code
_entity_poly.pdbx_strand_id
1 'polypeptide(L)'
;MISCSAPKKTVAGGPLAFGEDGIKGRVKNILRYKKPSFWILLAAAAACAVTAVCLLTDPMPRESKQPSANIVVNEIGSDRQEVGIEAAEFQSENGELLLKIRWNNGSEHSICYGEPFRISKQDAGEWIMLEEKGTWDLPAYSVAPSHSGSAENREKEYNLTEQFSVAQNGSYRFSTEFFFEGDPETMYTVWVDFSLLNPAASPAVGSTYVIAKFRENLTDRGLLFEERVSPVLLLE
;
A
#
# COMPACT_ATOMS: atom_id res chain seq x y z
N MET A 1 93.66 54.49 -24.59
CA MET A 1 92.91 54.00 -25.78
C MET A 1 91.90 53.01 -25.24
N ILE A 2 90.59 53.28 -25.20
CA ILE A 2 89.67 53.40 -26.34
C ILE A 2 88.80 54.67 -26.24
N SER A 3 88.49 55.24 -27.40
CA SER A 3 87.74 56.47 -27.66
C SER A 3 86.24 56.18 -27.83
N CYS A 4 85.35 57.00 -27.29
CA CYS A 4 83.98 57.17 -27.80
C CYS A 4 83.53 58.63 -27.60
N SER A 5 83.30 59.31 -28.73
CA SER A 5 82.99 60.73 -28.90
C SER A 5 81.47 60.99 -28.84
N ALA A 6 81.05 62.07 -28.18
CA ALA A 6 79.72 62.69 -28.31
C ALA A 6 79.59 63.45 -29.67
N PRO A 7 78.43 63.94 -30.18
CA PRO A 7 77.49 64.90 -29.52
C PRO A 7 75.99 64.89 -29.97
N LYS A 8 75.23 65.90 -29.49
CA LYS A 8 73.76 66.15 -29.50
C LYS A 8 73.16 66.74 -30.80
N LYS A 9 71.81 66.59 -30.99
CA LYS A 9 70.75 67.58 -31.42
C LYS A 9 69.56 66.88 -32.18
N THR A 10 68.33 66.80 -31.64
CA THR A 10 67.07 67.60 -31.93
C THR A 10 66.67 67.65 -33.42
N VAL A 11 65.42 67.47 -33.92
CA VAL A 11 64.04 67.60 -33.42
C VAL A 11 63.05 67.13 -34.52
N ALA A 12 61.77 66.88 -34.15
CA ALA A 12 60.50 67.09 -34.93
C ALA A 12 59.69 65.86 -35.38
N GLY A 13 58.46 65.75 -34.83
CA GLY A 13 57.31 65.04 -35.41
C GLY A 13 56.48 64.22 -34.41
N GLY A 14 55.47 64.80 -33.74
CA GLY A 14 54.33 64.03 -33.18
C GLY A 14 53.27 63.73 -34.26
N PRO A 15 52.04 63.24 -33.96
CA PRO A 15 51.43 62.91 -32.66
C PRO A 15 50.63 61.56 -32.69
N LEU A 16 49.90 61.25 -31.60
CA LEU A 16 48.73 60.34 -31.53
C LEU A 16 48.88 58.87 -31.97
N ALA A 17 48.91 57.97 -30.98
CA ALA A 17 47.81 57.01 -30.73
C ALA A 17 48.34 55.92 -29.80
N PHE A 18 48.09 56.09 -28.51
CA PHE A 18 47.96 54.93 -27.65
C PHE A 18 46.96 53.98 -28.31
N GLY A 19 47.37 52.73 -28.45
CA GLY A 19 46.71 51.72 -29.25
C GLY A 19 45.20 51.66 -29.00
N GLU A 20 44.47 52.06 -30.03
CA GLU A 20 43.08 51.70 -30.30
C GLU A 20 42.98 50.19 -30.62
N ASP A 21 43.55 49.33 -29.77
CA ASP A 21 43.36 47.88 -29.88
C ASP A 21 43.29 47.20 -28.49
N GLY A 22 43.01 47.98 -27.45
CA GLY A 22 42.82 47.48 -26.08
C GLY A 22 41.37 47.03 -25.75
N ILE A 23 40.41 47.22 -26.66
CA ILE A 23 38.98 47.02 -26.36
C ILE A 23 38.34 45.91 -27.20
N LYS A 24 38.92 45.54 -28.35
CA LYS A 24 38.39 44.46 -29.20
C LYS A 24 38.77 43.05 -28.71
N GLY A 25 39.89 42.90 -28.01
CA GLY A 25 40.31 41.60 -27.45
C GLY A 25 39.53 41.16 -26.20
N ARG A 26 39.15 42.11 -25.32
CA ARG A 26 38.48 41.77 -24.06
C ARG A 26 36.98 41.52 -24.19
N VAL A 27 36.30 42.17 -25.15
CA VAL A 27 34.87 41.88 -25.41
C VAL A 27 34.69 40.50 -26.05
N LYS A 28 35.65 40.04 -26.86
CA LYS A 28 35.57 38.73 -27.53
C LYS A 28 35.80 37.55 -26.57
N ASN A 29 36.50 37.76 -25.45
CA ASN A 29 36.68 36.75 -24.42
C ASN A 29 35.57 36.78 -23.34
N ILE A 30 34.82 37.87 -23.21
CA ILE A 30 33.58 37.90 -22.40
C ILE A 30 32.43 37.19 -23.14
N LEU A 31 32.40 37.27 -24.48
CA LEU A 31 31.44 36.50 -25.30
C LEU A 31 31.78 35.00 -25.42
N ARG A 32 32.97 34.58 -24.95
CA ARG A 32 33.35 33.17 -24.82
C ARG A 32 33.33 32.67 -23.36
N TYR A 33 32.71 33.41 -22.45
CA TYR A 33 32.19 32.82 -21.22
C TYR A 33 31.02 31.92 -21.58
N LYS A 34 31.37 30.66 -21.87
CA LYS A 34 30.46 29.51 -21.90
C LYS A 34 29.63 29.59 -20.62
N LYS A 35 28.37 30.07 -20.74
CA LYS A 35 27.54 30.44 -19.59
C LYS A 35 27.63 29.32 -18.54
N PRO A 36 28.13 29.58 -17.31
CA PRO A 36 28.16 28.56 -16.26
C PRO A 36 26.76 28.00 -15.99
N SER A 37 25.73 28.80 -16.29
CA SER A 37 24.32 28.41 -16.27
C SER A 37 23.99 27.22 -17.17
N PHE A 38 24.63 27.04 -18.32
CA PHE A 38 24.31 25.89 -19.21
C PHE A 38 24.78 24.57 -18.58
N TRP A 39 25.96 24.56 -17.98
CA TRP A 39 26.48 23.39 -17.28
C TRP A 39 25.70 23.08 -16.00
N ILE A 40 25.29 24.12 -15.27
CA ILE A 40 24.45 23.97 -14.08
C ILE A 40 23.05 23.45 -14.46
N LEU A 41 22.46 23.96 -15.55
CA LEU A 41 21.17 23.48 -16.05
C LEU A 41 21.24 22.02 -16.51
N LEU A 42 22.33 21.63 -17.18
CA LEU A 42 22.56 20.25 -17.60
C LEU A 42 22.72 19.32 -16.40
N ALA A 43 23.47 19.74 -15.37
CA ALA A 43 23.66 18.98 -14.14
C ALA A 43 22.35 18.83 -13.35
N ALA A 44 21.55 19.91 -13.25
CA ALA A 44 20.26 19.88 -12.59
C ALA A 44 19.27 18.96 -13.33
N ALA A 45 19.23 19.02 -14.67
CA ALA A 45 18.39 18.13 -15.47
C ALA A 45 18.79 16.66 -15.31
N ALA A 46 20.09 16.37 -15.26
CA ALA A 46 20.59 15.01 -15.01
C ALA A 46 20.22 14.52 -13.60
N ALA A 47 20.35 15.37 -12.58
CA ALA A 47 19.95 15.03 -11.22
C ALA A 47 18.44 14.73 -11.11
N CYS A 48 17.59 15.55 -11.75
CA CYS A 48 16.15 15.30 -11.83
C CYS A 48 15.83 14.00 -12.58
N ALA A 49 16.57 13.67 -13.64
CA ALA A 49 16.38 12.41 -14.36
C ALA A 49 16.76 11.21 -13.49
N VAL A 50 17.86 11.29 -12.73
CA VAL A 50 18.26 10.23 -11.79
C VAL A 50 17.23 10.06 -10.69
N THR A 51 16.76 11.14 -10.06
CA THR A 51 15.73 11.04 -9.02
C THR A 51 14.40 10.55 -9.57
N ALA A 52 14.02 10.98 -10.77
CA ALA A 52 12.82 10.46 -11.44
C ALA A 52 12.94 8.96 -11.71
N VAL A 53 14.09 8.49 -12.23
CA VAL A 53 14.33 7.05 -12.45
C VAL A 53 14.39 6.29 -11.13
N CYS A 54 14.96 6.85 -10.06
CA CYS A 54 14.96 6.24 -8.73
C CYS A 54 13.56 6.20 -8.10
N LEU A 55 12.69 7.19 -8.35
CA LEU A 55 11.30 7.19 -7.89
C LEU A 55 10.39 6.31 -8.76
N LEU A 56 10.67 6.22 -10.06
CA LEU A 56 9.98 5.34 -11.02
C LEU A 56 10.47 3.90 -10.96
N THR A 57 11.63 3.65 -10.34
CA THR A 57 12.04 2.32 -9.93
C THR A 57 11.16 1.95 -8.75
N ASP A 58 9.98 1.47 -9.08
CA ASP A 58 9.11 0.77 -8.14
C ASP A 58 9.97 -0.29 -7.44
N PRO A 59 10.09 -0.28 -6.11
CA PRO A 59 10.73 -1.39 -5.43
C PRO A 59 9.88 -2.61 -5.75
N MET A 60 10.37 -3.46 -6.66
CA MET A 60 9.80 -4.78 -6.90
C MET A 60 9.54 -5.36 -5.52
N PRO A 61 8.27 -5.64 -5.15
CA PRO A 61 7.94 -6.15 -3.83
C PRO A 61 8.90 -7.29 -3.57
N ARG A 62 9.74 -7.11 -2.56
CA ARG A 62 10.62 -8.18 -2.14
C ARG A 62 9.67 -9.25 -1.67
N GLU A 63 9.41 -10.22 -2.54
CA GLU A 63 8.75 -11.46 -2.19
C GLU A 63 9.68 -12.11 -1.16
N SER A 64 9.45 -11.77 0.11
CA SER A 64 10.04 -12.47 1.22
C SER A 64 9.50 -13.89 1.08
N LYS A 65 10.38 -14.79 0.63
CA LYS A 65 10.18 -16.23 0.69
C LYS A 65 10.06 -16.65 2.15
N GLN A 66 8.92 -16.36 2.73
CA GLN A 66 8.43 -16.95 3.96
C GLN A 66 7.07 -17.50 3.60
N PRO A 67 6.78 -18.73 4.01
CA PRO A 67 5.85 -19.53 3.26
C PRO A 67 4.45 -19.00 3.62
N SER A 68 3.86 -18.27 2.67
CA SER A 68 2.52 -17.70 2.77
C SER A 68 1.59 -18.85 3.08
N ALA A 69 0.89 -18.79 4.21
CA ALA A 69 -0.16 -19.76 4.48
C ALA A 69 -1.12 -19.73 3.28
N ASN A 70 -1.44 -20.89 2.72
CA ASN A 70 -2.47 -20.95 1.69
C ASN A 70 -3.81 -20.82 2.39
N ILE A 71 -4.48 -19.69 2.20
CA ILE A 71 -5.73 -19.36 2.90
C ILE A 71 -6.90 -19.68 1.98
N VAL A 72 -7.82 -20.50 2.46
CA VAL A 72 -9.06 -20.83 1.75
C VAL A 72 -10.22 -20.33 2.58
N VAL A 73 -11.06 -19.46 2.02
CA VAL A 73 -12.31 -19.05 2.65
C VAL A 73 -13.36 -20.12 2.36
N ASN A 74 -13.93 -20.67 3.41
CA ASN A 74 -14.89 -21.77 3.35
C ASN A 74 -16.34 -21.24 3.36
N GLU A 75 -16.65 -20.37 4.31
CA GLU A 75 -17.99 -19.86 4.54
C GLU A 75 -17.92 -18.42 5.06
N ILE A 76 -18.88 -17.60 4.68
CA ILE A 76 -19.14 -16.30 5.30
C ILE A 76 -20.61 -16.26 5.68
N GLY A 77 -20.90 -15.83 6.90
CA GLY A 77 -22.25 -15.84 7.43
C GLY A 77 -22.57 -14.66 8.34
N SER A 78 -23.86 -14.54 8.61
CA SER A 78 -24.47 -13.57 9.52
C SER A 78 -25.72 -14.20 10.11
N ASP A 79 -25.99 -13.95 11.40
CA ASP A 79 -27.25 -14.31 12.03
C ASP A 79 -28.38 -13.30 11.74
N ARG A 80 -28.06 -12.19 11.06
CA ARG A 80 -29.03 -11.20 10.55
C ARG A 80 -29.03 -11.17 9.03
N GLN A 81 -30.16 -11.52 8.41
CA GLN A 81 -30.25 -11.63 6.95
C GLN A 81 -29.94 -10.34 6.17
N GLU A 82 -30.21 -9.17 6.74
CA GLU A 82 -30.02 -7.88 6.07
C GLU A 82 -28.61 -7.30 6.24
N VAL A 83 -27.80 -7.86 7.14
CA VAL A 83 -26.47 -7.35 7.46
C VAL A 83 -25.46 -8.45 7.24
N GLY A 84 -24.41 -8.17 6.48
CA GLY A 84 -23.39 -9.14 6.16
C GLY A 84 -22.02 -8.52 6.02
N ILE A 85 -21.05 -9.38 5.76
CA ILE A 85 -19.66 -9.00 5.49
C ILE A 85 -19.17 -9.70 4.24
N GLU A 86 -18.23 -9.09 3.55
CA GLU A 86 -17.40 -9.72 2.52
C GLU A 86 -15.99 -9.85 3.08
N ALA A 87 -15.33 -11.00 2.88
CA ALA A 87 -13.90 -11.10 3.14
C ALA A 87 -13.18 -10.42 1.97
N ALA A 88 -12.79 -9.17 2.18
CA ALA A 88 -12.21 -8.35 1.13
C ALA A 88 -10.80 -8.83 0.78
N GLU A 89 -10.00 -9.21 1.79
CA GLU A 89 -8.65 -9.71 1.58
C GLU A 89 -8.11 -10.43 2.84
N PHE A 90 -7.32 -11.48 2.62
CA PHE A 90 -6.40 -11.97 3.64
C PHE A 90 -4.99 -11.62 3.22
N GLN A 91 -4.20 -11.04 4.10
CA GLN A 91 -2.78 -10.79 3.85
C GLN A 91 -1.95 -11.51 4.91
N SER A 92 -0.88 -12.16 4.48
CA SER A 92 0.10 -12.77 5.35
C SER A 92 1.42 -12.03 5.15
N GLU A 93 1.61 -10.91 5.84
CA GLU A 93 2.84 -10.12 5.79
C GLU A 93 3.64 -10.28 7.08
N ASN A 94 4.94 -10.54 6.99
CA ASN A 94 5.86 -10.61 8.14
C ASN A 94 5.46 -11.56 9.29
N GLY A 95 4.60 -12.55 9.01
CA GLY A 95 4.09 -13.50 10.02
C GLY A 95 2.79 -13.07 10.69
N GLU A 96 2.23 -11.92 10.31
CA GLU A 96 0.92 -11.47 10.74
C GLU A 96 -0.15 -11.94 9.76
N LEU A 97 -1.30 -12.35 10.30
CA LEU A 97 -2.47 -12.72 9.52
C LEU A 97 -3.48 -11.58 9.60
N LEU A 98 -3.57 -10.79 8.54
CA LEU A 98 -4.50 -9.68 8.43
C LEU A 98 -5.74 -10.14 7.67
N LEU A 99 -6.91 -9.86 8.25
CA LEU A 99 -8.21 -10.06 7.61
C LEU A 99 -8.85 -8.69 7.40
N LYS A 100 -9.01 -8.30 6.15
CA LYS A 100 -9.81 -7.14 5.77
C LYS A 100 -11.22 -7.60 5.44
N ILE A 101 -12.21 -7.10 6.17
CA ILE A 101 -13.63 -7.32 5.87
C ILE A 101 -14.26 -6.04 5.34
N ARG A 102 -15.32 -6.21 4.54
CA ARG A 102 -16.21 -5.14 4.13
C ARG A 102 -17.63 -5.40 4.60
N TRP A 103 -18.21 -4.48 5.35
CA TRP A 103 -19.59 -4.51 5.80
C TRP A 103 -20.58 -4.15 4.68
N ASN A 104 -21.66 -4.93 4.62
CA ASN A 104 -22.85 -4.61 3.86
C ASN A 104 -24.04 -4.50 4.83
N ASN A 105 -24.63 -3.31 4.91
CA ASN A 105 -25.80 -3.05 5.73
C ASN A 105 -27.01 -2.81 4.81
N GLY A 106 -27.76 -3.85 4.48
CA GLY A 106 -28.99 -3.77 3.69
C GLY A 106 -30.23 -3.41 4.51
N SER A 107 -30.10 -3.12 5.80
CA SER A 107 -31.21 -2.72 6.66
C SER A 107 -31.52 -1.23 6.58
N GLU A 108 -32.58 -0.79 7.26
CA GLU A 108 -33.00 0.62 7.36
C GLU A 108 -32.27 1.41 8.46
N HIS A 109 -31.48 0.75 9.30
CA HIS A 109 -30.84 1.37 10.47
C HIS A 109 -29.31 1.24 10.39
N SER A 110 -28.59 2.23 10.93
CA SER A 110 -27.14 2.11 11.09
C SER A 110 -26.82 0.95 12.03
N ILE A 111 -25.72 0.27 11.75
CA ILE A 111 -25.13 -0.72 12.66
C ILE A 111 -23.87 -0.17 13.29
N CYS A 112 -23.60 -0.59 14.51
CA CYS A 112 -22.36 -0.32 15.22
C CYS A 112 -21.59 -1.63 15.38
N TYR A 113 -20.29 -1.62 15.08
CA TYR A 113 -19.39 -2.77 15.19
C TYR A 113 -18.01 -2.33 15.68
N GLY A 114 -17.14 -3.27 16.05
CA GLY A 114 -15.80 -2.90 16.50
C GLY A 114 -14.99 -4.07 17.03
N GLU A 115 -14.16 -3.77 18.01
CA GLU A 115 -13.43 -4.75 18.80
C GLU A 115 -14.10 -4.93 20.17
N PRO A 116 -14.07 -6.15 20.76
CA PRO A 116 -13.23 -7.28 20.38
C PRO A 116 -13.79 -8.14 19.24
N PHE A 117 -12.90 -8.91 18.60
CA PHE A 117 -13.28 -10.03 17.73
C PHE A 117 -12.83 -11.34 18.35
N ARG A 118 -13.40 -12.45 17.89
CA ARG A 118 -13.09 -13.79 18.40
C ARG A 118 -12.53 -14.66 17.30
N ILE A 119 -11.62 -15.56 17.68
CA ILE A 119 -11.11 -16.63 16.83
C ILE A 119 -11.43 -17.96 17.48
N SER A 120 -12.05 -18.86 16.73
CA SER A 120 -12.22 -20.26 17.11
C SER A 120 -11.47 -21.17 16.15
N LYS A 121 -10.97 -22.30 16.66
CA LYS A 121 -10.36 -23.36 15.87
C LYS A 121 -11.25 -24.59 15.90
N GLN A 122 -11.42 -25.23 14.75
CA GLN A 122 -12.18 -26.46 14.67
C GLN A 122 -11.35 -27.64 15.22
N ASP A 123 -11.90 -28.37 16.16
CA ASP A 123 -11.34 -29.60 16.72
C ASP A 123 -12.46 -30.64 16.86
N ALA A 124 -12.27 -31.81 16.26
CA ALA A 124 -13.26 -32.91 16.26
C ALA A 124 -14.70 -32.51 15.82
N GLY A 125 -14.84 -31.48 14.98
CA GLY A 125 -16.13 -30.98 14.48
C GLY A 125 -16.75 -29.87 15.33
N GLU A 126 -16.18 -29.57 16.49
CA GLU A 126 -16.60 -28.47 17.37
C GLU A 126 -15.71 -27.25 17.20
N TRP A 127 -16.27 -26.06 17.41
CA TRP A 127 -15.53 -24.80 17.38
C TRP A 127 -15.04 -24.46 18.80
N ILE A 128 -13.73 -24.51 19.01
CA ILE A 128 -13.09 -24.19 20.28
C ILE A 128 -12.48 -22.78 20.20
N MET A 129 -12.95 -21.87 21.04
CA MET A 129 -12.43 -20.50 21.11
C MET A 129 -10.96 -20.47 21.54
N LEU A 130 -10.15 -19.70 20.85
CA LEU A 130 -8.75 -19.47 21.21
C LEU A 130 -8.64 -18.48 22.37
N GLU A 131 -7.60 -18.65 23.19
CA GLU A 131 -7.30 -17.75 24.30
C GLU A 131 -6.76 -16.40 23.78
N GLU A 132 -7.32 -15.31 24.29
CA GLU A 132 -6.95 -13.93 24.00
C GLU A 132 -5.64 -13.55 24.72
N LYS A 133 -4.72 -12.90 24.01
CA LYS A 133 -3.38 -12.53 24.50
C LYS A 133 -3.22 -11.03 24.72
N GLY A 134 -4.19 -10.36 25.34
CA GLY A 134 -4.01 -8.93 25.58
C GLY A 134 -5.24 -8.19 26.07
N THR A 135 -5.14 -6.87 25.94
CA THR A 135 -6.20 -5.90 26.19
C THR A 135 -6.56 -5.22 24.87
N TRP A 136 -7.84 -4.92 24.70
CA TRP A 136 -8.39 -4.29 23.51
C TRP A 136 -8.49 -2.78 23.67
N ASP A 137 -8.30 -2.03 22.58
CA ASP A 137 -8.52 -0.56 22.54
C ASP A 137 -10.00 -0.19 22.27
N LEU A 138 -10.86 -1.20 22.10
CA LEU A 138 -12.32 -1.12 21.94
C LEU A 138 -12.85 0.01 21.03
N PRO A 139 -12.27 0.27 19.84
CA PRO A 139 -12.85 1.23 18.91
C PRO A 139 -14.22 0.73 18.41
N ALA A 140 -15.18 1.66 18.33
CA ALA A 140 -16.49 1.43 17.74
C ALA A 140 -16.65 2.24 16.46
N TYR A 141 -17.28 1.62 15.46
CA TYR A 141 -17.52 2.16 14.13
C TYR A 141 -18.99 2.04 13.80
N SER A 142 -19.51 2.94 12.97
CA SER A 142 -20.89 2.90 12.49
C SER A 142 -20.94 2.78 10.97
N VAL A 143 -21.81 1.88 10.48
CA VAL A 143 -22.10 1.69 9.06
C VAL A 143 -23.55 2.03 8.78
N ALA A 144 -23.76 3.11 8.03
CA ALA A 144 -25.08 3.52 7.59
C ALA A 144 -25.70 2.52 6.59
N PRO A 145 -27.04 2.50 6.44
CA PRO A 145 -27.73 1.73 5.40
C PRO A 145 -27.13 1.88 4.00
N SER A 146 -27.06 0.80 3.23
CA SER A 146 -26.52 0.78 1.86
C SER A 146 -27.23 1.74 0.91
N HIS A 147 -28.53 1.97 1.09
CA HIS A 147 -29.29 2.94 0.31
C HIS A 147 -29.04 4.41 0.69
N SER A 148 -28.33 4.69 1.80
CA SER A 148 -27.99 6.06 2.22
C SER A 148 -26.95 6.74 1.33
N GLY A 149 -26.23 5.96 0.51
CA GLY A 149 -25.11 6.44 -0.29
C GLY A 149 -23.81 6.68 0.49
N SER A 150 -23.79 6.43 1.81
CA SER A 150 -22.55 6.52 2.62
C SER A 150 -21.68 5.27 2.46
N ALA A 151 -20.40 5.49 2.16
CA ALA A 151 -19.36 4.44 2.07
C ALA A 151 -18.42 4.42 3.29
N GLU A 152 -18.67 5.28 4.29
CA GLU A 152 -17.81 5.43 5.45
C GLU A 152 -17.82 4.17 6.33
N ASN A 153 -16.65 3.85 6.90
CA ASN A 153 -16.43 2.72 7.83
C ASN A 153 -16.94 1.36 7.31
N ARG A 154 -17.08 1.19 5.99
CA ARG A 154 -17.48 -0.11 5.44
C ARG A 154 -16.33 -1.10 5.46
N GLU A 155 -15.09 -0.69 5.56
CA GLU A 155 -13.93 -1.59 5.59
C GLU A 155 -13.25 -1.56 6.96
N LYS A 156 -12.90 -2.72 7.49
CA LYS A 156 -12.06 -2.85 8.69
C LYS A 156 -11.07 -3.98 8.49
N GLU A 157 -9.83 -3.69 8.85
CA GLU A 157 -8.76 -4.67 8.94
C GLU A 157 -8.60 -5.16 10.38
N TYR A 158 -8.42 -6.46 10.53
CA TYR A 158 -8.21 -7.15 11.79
C TYR A 158 -6.90 -7.93 11.73
N ASN A 159 -6.00 -7.68 12.69
CA ASN A 159 -4.78 -8.47 12.86
C ASN A 159 -5.09 -9.68 13.75
N LEU A 160 -5.34 -10.84 13.13
CA LEU A 160 -5.79 -12.04 13.83
C LEU A 160 -4.71 -12.61 14.75
N THR A 161 -3.44 -12.34 14.45
CA THR A 161 -2.26 -12.80 15.19
C THR A 161 -1.84 -11.88 16.32
N GLU A 162 -2.35 -10.65 16.37
CA GLU A 162 -2.07 -9.71 17.45
C GLU A 162 -2.60 -10.23 18.78
N GLN A 163 -3.86 -10.68 18.80
CA GLN A 163 -4.56 -11.10 20.01
C GLN A 163 -4.64 -12.64 20.15
N PHE A 164 -4.35 -13.41 19.09
CA PHE A 164 -4.50 -14.87 19.11
C PHE A 164 -3.30 -15.62 18.53
N SER A 165 -3.07 -16.84 19.02
CA SER A 165 -2.09 -17.75 18.43
C SER A 165 -2.72 -18.65 17.37
N VAL A 166 -2.71 -18.16 16.14
CA VAL A 166 -3.22 -18.87 14.97
C VAL A 166 -2.10 -19.75 14.38
N ALA A 167 -2.29 -21.07 14.36
CA ALA A 167 -1.30 -21.99 13.79
C ALA A 167 -1.42 -22.07 12.26
N GLN A 168 -0.30 -22.29 11.57
CA GLN A 168 -0.21 -22.32 10.09
C GLN A 168 -0.99 -23.46 9.40
N ASN A 169 -1.68 -24.31 10.16
CA ASN A 169 -2.55 -25.35 9.63
C ASN A 169 -3.79 -25.52 10.51
N GLY A 170 -4.96 -25.57 9.87
CA GLY A 170 -6.24 -25.83 10.53
C GLY A 170 -7.39 -24.99 9.98
N SER A 171 -8.60 -25.34 10.40
CA SER A 171 -9.81 -24.59 10.10
C SER A 171 -10.15 -23.67 11.27
N TYR A 172 -10.43 -22.42 10.94
CA TYR A 172 -10.65 -21.32 11.88
C TYR A 172 -11.93 -20.59 11.53
N ARG A 173 -12.53 -19.98 12.55
CA ARG A 173 -13.67 -19.06 12.44
C ARG A 173 -13.26 -17.75 13.06
N PHE A 174 -13.25 -16.69 12.26
CA PHE A 174 -13.30 -15.32 12.74
C PHE A 174 -14.76 -14.95 12.98
N SER A 175 -15.04 -14.25 14.08
CA SER A 175 -16.36 -13.67 14.33
C SER A 175 -16.26 -12.33 15.04
N THR A 176 -17.15 -11.40 14.69
CA THR A 176 -17.30 -10.12 15.36
C THR A 176 -18.79 -9.82 15.55
N GLU A 177 -19.10 -9.09 16.62
CA GLU A 177 -20.46 -8.73 17.01
C GLU A 177 -20.79 -7.31 16.51
N PHE A 178 -22.07 -7.09 16.21
CA PHE A 178 -22.61 -5.78 15.88
C PHE A 178 -24.02 -5.60 16.48
N PHE A 179 -24.47 -4.36 16.58
CA PHE A 179 -25.82 -4.02 17.04
C PHE A 179 -26.40 -2.87 16.21
N PHE A 180 -27.71 -2.69 16.26
CA PHE A 180 -28.36 -1.55 15.60
C PHE A 180 -28.27 -0.29 16.46
N GLU A 181 -28.02 0.85 15.82
CA GLU A 181 -28.06 2.14 16.50
C GLU A 181 -29.43 2.34 17.17
N GLY A 182 -29.42 2.54 18.48
CA GLY A 182 -30.64 2.64 19.30
C GLY A 182 -31.06 1.35 20.00
N ASP A 183 -30.45 0.21 19.70
CA ASP A 183 -30.69 -1.07 20.39
C ASP A 183 -29.37 -1.85 20.66
N PRO A 184 -28.53 -1.37 21.61
CA PRO A 184 -27.24 -1.97 21.90
C PRO A 184 -27.31 -3.29 22.70
N GLU A 185 -28.46 -3.63 23.27
CA GLU A 185 -28.63 -4.87 24.04
C GLU A 185 -28.82 -6.09 23.13
N THR A 186 -29.28 -5.87 21.89
CA THR A 186 -29.47 -6.92 20.90
C THR A 186 -28.24 -7.03 20.00
N MET A 187 -27.33 -7.94 20.35
CA MET A 187 -26.14 -8.24 19.57
C MET A 187 -26.40 -9.31 18.51
N TYR A 188 -25.79 -9.11 17.35
CA TYR A 188 -25.78 -10.00 16.20
C TYR A 188 -24.34 -10.33 15.84
N THR A 189 -24.11 -11.45 15.17
CA THR A 189 -22.78 -11.96 14.84
C THR A 189 -22.64 -12.18 13.34
N VAL A 190 -21.50 -11.72 12.81
CA VAL A 190 -21.00 -12.12 11.49
C VAL A 190 -19.75 -12.96 11.65
N TRP A 191 -19.50 -13.87 10.72
CA TRP A 191 -18.34 -14.75 10.76
C TRP A 191 -17.74 -15.05 9.39
N VAL A 192 -16.47 -15.39 9.41
CA VAL A 192 -15.71 -15.92 8.28
C VAL A 192 -15.04 -17.22 8.71
N ASP A 193 -15.42 -18.32 8.07
CA ASP A 193 -14.75 -19.60 8.21
C ASP A 193 -13.67 -19.70 7.14
N PHE A 194 -12.45 -20.00 7.56
CA PHE A 194 -11.32 -20.13 6.66
C PHE A 194 -10.41 -21.27 7.10
N SER A 195 -9.61 -21.78 6.18
CA SER A 195 -8.61 -22.81 6.44
C SER A 195 -7.23 -22.30 6.06
N LEU A 196 -6.28 -22.48 6.96
CA LEU A 196 -4.87 -22.28 6.70
C LEU A 196 -4.29 -23.63 6.30
N LEU A 197 -3.68 -23.69 5.12
CA LEU A 197 -3.06 -24.89 4.59
C LEU A 197 -1.55 -24.73 4.62
N ASN A 198 -0.85 -25.81 4.99
CA ASN A 198 0.60 -25.81 5.01
C ASN A 198 1.18 -25.59 3.60
N PRO A 199 1.98 -24.54 3.38
CA PRO A 199 2.61 -24.26 2.10
C PRO A 199 3.53 -25.39 1.60
N ALA A 200 4.12 -26.20 2.50
CA ALA A 200 4.94 -27.35 2.10
C ALA A 200 4.15 -28.51 1.47
N ALA A 201 2.82 -28.51 1.59
CA ALA A 201 1.96 -29.56 1.03
C ALA A 201 1.51 -29.29 -0.42
N SER A 202 1.80 -28.10 -0.98
CA SER A 202 1.43 -27.75 -2.36
C SER A 202 2.50 -26.86 -3.02
N PRO A 203 3.40 -27.43 -3.85
CA PRO A 203 4.43 -26.64 -4.55
C PRO A 203 3.90 -25.88 -5.77
N ALA A 204 2.59 -25.89 -6.06
CA ALA A 204 2.04 -25.40 -7.32
C ALA A 204 0.94 -24.33 -7.19
N VAL A 205 0.60 -23.90 -5.98
CA VAL A 205 -0.46 -22.91 -5.78
C VAL A 205 0.21 -21.60 -5.35
N GLY A 206 0.42 -20.70 -6.32
CA GLY A 206 0.55 -19.28 -6.01
C GLY A 206 -0.64 -18.85 -5.17
N SER A 207 -0.42 -17.94 -4.22
CA SER A 207 -1.40 -17.47 -3.24
C SER A 207 -2.80 -17.32 -3.85
N THR A 208 -3.64 -18.33 -3.64
CA THR A 208 -5.01 -18.32 -4.17
C THR A 208 -5.87 -17.61 -3.15
N TYR A 209 -6.10 -16.33 -3.39
CA TYR A 209 -7.05 -15.55 -2.61
C TYR A 209 -8.46 -15.83 -3.12
N VAL A 210 -9.31 -16.40 -2.27
CA VAL A 210 -10.74 -16.55 -2.56
C VAL A 210 -11.47 -15.35 -1.98
N ILE A 211 -11.96 -14.45 -2.84
CA ILE A 211 -12.86 -13.37 -2.42
C ILE A 211 -14.26 -13.95 -2.35
N ALA A 212 -14.72 -14.27 -1.14
CA ALA A 212 -16.10 -14.69 -0.91
C ALA A 212 -16.97 -13.46 -0.60
N LYS A 213 -18.13 -13.37 -1.27
CA LYS A 213 -19.07 -12.24 -1.14
C LYS A 213 -20.35 -12.67 -0.44
N PHE A 214 -20.88 -11.76 0.37
CA PHE A 214 -22.24 -11.85 0.88
C PHE A 214 -23.24 -11.67 -0.27
N ARG A 215 -24.09 -12.66 -0.52
CA ARG A 215 -25.09 -12.61 -1.59
C ARG A 215 -26.47 -12.28 -1.02
N GLU A 216 -27.00 -11.12 -1.40
CA GLU A 216 -28.30 -10.57 -0.94
C GLU A 216 -29.55 -11.34 -1.41
N ASN A 217 -29.44 -12.53 -2.02
CA ASN A 217 -30.59 -13.26 -2.56
C ASN A 217 -30.76 -14.63 -1.91
N LEU A 218 -31.49 -14.65 -0.79
CA LEU A 218 -32.19 -15.83 -0.32
C LEU A 218 -33.40 -16.07 -1.23
N THR A 219 -33.20 -16.83 -2.30
CA THR A 219 -34.30 -17.59 -2.90
C THR A 219 -33.80 -18.99 -3.16
N ASP A 220 -34.15 -19.85 -2.21
CA ASP A 220 -34.23 -21.31 -2.29
C ASP A 220 -33.18 -22.01 -3.18
N ARG A 221 -32.20 -22.64 -2.52
CA ARG A 221 -31.10 -23.50 -3.04
C ARG A 221 -29.78 -22.80 -3.36
N GLY A 222 -28.90 -22.82 -2.37
CA GLY A 222 -27.45 -22.87 -2.55
C GLY A 222 -26.75 -21.52 -2.57
N LEU A 223 -25.86 -21.31 -1.60
CA LEU A 223 -24.82 -20.29 -1.65
C LEU A 223 -23.99 -20.50 -2.92
N LEU A 224 -24.09 -19.58 -3.86
CA LEU A 224 -23.32 -19.64 -5.10
C LEU A 224 -22.08 -18.75 -4.92
N PHE A 225 -20.93 -19.42 -4.77
CA PHE A 225 -19.60 -18.85 -4.77
C PHE A 225 -19.31 -18.17 -6.12
N GLU A 226 -18.85 -16.92 -6.11
CA GLU A 226 -18.24 -16.33 -7.29
C GLU A 226 -16.72 -16.39 -7.12
N GLU A 227 -16.12 -17.46 -7.67
CA GLU A 227 -14.68 -17.65 -7.70
C GLU A 227 -14.06 -16.64 -8.66
N ARG A 228 -13.61 -15.49 -8.15
CA ARG A 228 -12.71 -14.60 -8.89
C ARG A 228 -11.27 -15.01 -8.59
N VAL A 229 -10.75 -15.94 -9.39
CA VAL A 229 -9.30 -16.12 -9.51
C VAL A 229 -8.73 -14.86 -10.17
N SER A 230 -7.99 -14.04 -9.43
CA SER A 230 -7.23 -12.95 -10.03
C SER A 230 -6.15 -13.57 -10.93
N PRO A 231 -6.12 -13.28 -12.25
CA PRO A 231 -5.06 -13.76 -13.10
C PRO A 231 -3.76 -13.06 -12.71
N VAL A 232 -2.80 -13.83 -12.18
CA VAL A 232 -1.42 -13.40 -12.09
C VAL A 232 -0.95 -13.13 -13.53
N LEU A 233 -0.56 -11.89 -13.80
CA LEU A 233 0.13 -11.51 -15.04
C LEU A 233 1.42 -12.33 -15.11
N LEU A 234 1.41 -13.42 -15.87
CA LEU A 234 2.62 -14.05 -16.37
C LEU A 234 3.24 -13.08 -17.37
N LEU A 235 4.20 -12.29 -16.90
CA LEU A 235 5.19 -11.67 -17.78
C LEU A 235 6.16 -12.77 -18.20
N GLU A 236 5.99 -13.28 -19.43
CA GLU A 236 7.04 -14.00 -20.16
C GLU A 236 8.18 -13.06 -20.58
#